data_AF-A0A7H1MMG2-F1
#
_entry.id   AF-A0A7H1MMG2-F1
#
_cell.length_a   1.000
_cell.length_b   1.000
_cell.length_c   1.000
_cell.angle_alpha   90.00
_cell.angle_beta   90.00
_cell.angle_gamma   90.00
#
_symmetry.space_group_name_H-M   'P 1'
#
loop_
_entity.id
_entity.type
_entity.pdbx_description
1 polymer ?
#
loop_
_entity_poly.entity_id
_entity_poly.type
_entity_poly.pdbx_seq_one_letter_code
_entity_poly.pdbx_strand_id
1 'polypeptide(L)'
;MTDHIQGHLTAYTDLLQNDVEKISKQLKEINLLNTVNDPHAIHKGLAQLVGYQLDTNWVVAPRQYKTTDWYLLAMHRFLSLAGATGYDLLTPEDREELAMVFQQLQVPGVFQFVENPGQAGGVYFMEMGTKQKLFYWSLERQELLFNSHALTSLLVDNYLSKDIADNIRIIADLLRTFGHYLESTFGYHVDYNILETADEYLYSITQNGISEGMLDRLFVLSAESNYFMQAITNGAAMILDRDVEMRIFYDQNPQALGDKEWHFQVLDGQDSISWLDILLDYNFIGSWYLNERHNIEIASNQIIFDEGTLTVKSEVVNVEILQPRSV
;
A
#
# COMPACT_ATOMS: atom_id res chain seq x y z
N MET A 1 34.93 -52.21 0.43
CA MET A 1 33.70 -51.90 1.20
C MET A 1 33.83 -50.65 2.05
N THR A 2 35.04 -50.21 2.40
CA THR A 2 35.34 -49.01 3.21
C THR A 2 35.12 -47.69 2.46
N ASP A 3 35.36 -47.64 1.14
CA ASP A 3 35.28 -46.40 0.35
C ASP A 3 33.86 -45.83 0.21
N HIS A 4 32.84 -46.69 0.20
CA HIS A 4 31.44 -46.23 0.10
C HIS A 4 30.96 -45.52 1.37
N ILE A 5 31.39 -45.99 2.55
CA ILE A 5 31.03 -45.37 3.84
C ILE A 5 31.75 -44.02 3.98
N GLN A 6 33.02 -43.95 3.57
CA GLN A 6 33.79 -42.72 3.60
C GLN A 6 33.22 -41.67 2.63
N GLY A 7 32.84 -42.07 1.41
CA GLY A 7 32.14 -41.19 0.47
C GLY A 7 30.79 -40.69 1.00
N HIS A 8 30.02 -41.54 1.67
CA HIS A 8 28.76 -41.13 2.32
C HIS A 8 28.97 -40.15 3.48
N LEU A 9 29.99 -40.37 4.33
CA LEU A 9 30.32 -39.47 5.45
C LEU A 9 30.80 -38.11 4.97
N THR A 10 31.59 -38.05 3.90
CA THR A 10 32.01 -36.79 3.28
C THR A 10 30.79 -36.05 2.73
N ALA A 11 29.95 -36.71 1.94
CA ALA A 11 28.73 -36.08 1.39
C ALA A 11 27.78 -35.58 2.49
N TYR A 12 27.64 -36.32 3.58
CA TYR A 12 26.86 -35.89 4.74
C TYR A 12 27.46 -34.65 5.42
N THR A 13 28.78 -34.62 5.59
CA THR A 13 29.48 -33.47 6.19
C THR A 13 29.37 -32.23 5.32
N ASP A 14 29.52 -32.39 4.00
CA ASP A 14 29.40 -31.29 3.03
C ASP A 14 27.99 -30.69 3.03
N LEU A 15 26.95 -31.52 3.16
CA LEU A 15 25.56 -31.06 3.29
C LEU A 15 25.36 -30.23 4.56
N LEU A 16 25.82 -30.72 5.72
CA LEU A 16 25.73 -29.97 6.97
C LEU A 16 26.51 -28.66 6.93
N GLN A 17 27.69 -28.66 6.31
CA GLN A 17 28.49 -27.45 6.17
C GLN A 17 27.78 -26.42 5.29
N ASN A 18 27.17 -26.84 4.18
CA ASN A 18 26.36 -25.97 3.32
C ASN A 18 25.18 -25.36 4.09
N ASP A 19 24.47 -26.15 4.91
CA ASP A 19 23.34 -25.67 5.70
C ASP A 19 23.79 -24.62 6.75
N VAL A 20 24.93 -24.84 7.41
CA VAL A 20 25.52 -23.88 8.36
C VAL A 20 25.92 -22.58 7.64
N GLU A 21 26.54 -22.67 6.47
CA GLU A 21 26.94 -21.50 5.68
C GLU A 21 25.72 -20.68 5.23
N LYS A 22 24.66 -21.35 4.79
CA LYS A 22 23.37 -20.76 4.44
C LYS A 22 22.72 -20.02 5.61
N ILE A 23 22.64 -20.64 6.79
CA ILE A 23 22.12 -20.00 8.01
C ILE A 23 22.99 -18.80 8.42
N SER A 24 24.31 -18.95 8.40
CA SER A 24 25.25 -17.88 8.73
C SER A 24 25.06 -16.67 7.80
N LYS A 25 24.86 -16.92 6.50
CA LYS A 25 24.52 -15.87 5.53
C LYS A 25 23.21 -15.19 5.88
N GLN A 26 22.15 -15.95 6.16
CA GLN A 26 20.85 -15.37 6.56
C GLN A 26 20.97 -14.49 7.80
N LEU A 27 21.67 -14.94 8.85
CA LEU A 27 21.91 -14.16 10.07
C LEU A 27 22.67 -12.86 9.77
N LYS A 28 23.61 -12.88 8.83
CA LYS A 28 24.32 -11.67 8.39
C LYS A 28 23.37 -10.67 7.75
N GLU A 29 22.48 -11.11 6.86
CA GLU A 29 21.52 -10.23 6.21
C GLU A 29 20.50 -9.67 7.22
N ILE A 30 20.03 -10.48 8.18
CA ILE A 30 19.17 -10.00 9.28
C ILE A 30 19.87 -8.92 10.11
N ASN A 31 21.14 -9.12 10.43
CA ASN A 31 21.93 -8.11 11.15
C ASN A 31 22.13 -6.82 10.34
N LEU A 32 22.21 -6.90 9.00
CA LEU A 32 22.25 -5.71 8.16
C LEU A 32 20.95 -4.91 8.27
N LEU A 33 19.78 -5.56 8.22
CA LEU A 33 18.51 -4.84 8.41
C LEU A 33 18.38 -4.20 9.79
N ASN A 34 19.02 -4.76 10.83
CA ASN A 34 18.86 -4.27 12.19
C ASN A 34 19.91 -3.22 12.63
N THR A 35 21.16 -3.34 12.19
CA THR A 35 22.27 -2.56 12.79
C THR A 35 22.86 -1.49 11.87
N VAL A 36 22.53 -1.52 10.59
CA VAL A 36 23.14 -0.63 9.58
C VAL A 36 22.18 0.48 9.20
N ASN A 37 22.70 1.70 9.01
CA ASN A 37 21.94 2.88 8.60
C ASN A 37 22.19 3.28 7.13
N ASP A 38 22.99 2.51 6.39
CA ASP A 38 23.16 2.67 4.96
C ASP A 38 21.93 2.08 4.22
N PRO A 39 21.11 2.91 3.56
CA PRO A 39 19.89 2.44 2.90
C PRO A 39 20.15 1.44 1.78
N HIS A 40 21.25 1.57 1.03
CA HIS A 40 21.58 0.63 -0.05
C HIS A 40 21.99 -0.73 0.50
N ALA A 41 22.68 -0.76 1.64
CA ALA A 41 23.00 -2.02 2.32
C ALA A 41 21.73 -2.74 2.82
N ILE A 42 20.77 -2.00 3.40
CA ILE A 42 19.48 -2.53 3.84
C ILE A 42 18.69 -3.09 2.64
N HIS A 43 18.59 -2.32 1.55
CA HIS A 43 17.89 -2.71 0.33
C HIS A 43 18.46 -3.99 -0.29
N LYS A 44 19.79 -4.06 -0.40
CA LYS A 44 20.48 -5.26 -0.88
C LYS A 44 20.26 -6.46 0.05
N GLY A 45 20.25 -6.24 1.37
CA GLY A 45 19.98 -7.29 2.35
C GLY A 45 18.56 -7.84 2.24
N LEU A 46 17.58 -6.96 2.07
CA LEU A 46 16.19 -7.35 1.81
C LEU A 46 16.09 -8.22 0.54
N ALA A 47 16.67 -7.79 -0.57
CA ALA A 47 16.64 -8.56 -1.83
C ALA A 47 17.24 -9.97 -1.66
N GLN A 48 18.29 -10.11 -0.84
CA GLN A 48 18.87 -11.42 -0.51
C GLN A 48 17.97 -12.27 0.39
N LEU A 49 17.29 -11.67 1.37
CA LEU A 49 16.38 -12.40 2.27
C LEU A 49 15.11 -12.87 1.55
N VAL A 50 14.55 -12.05 0.67
CA VAL A 50 13.37 -12.39 -0.13
C VAL A 50 13.68 -13.52 -1.13
N GLY A 51 14.87 -13.53 -1.71
CA GLY A 51 15.32 -14.60 -2.62
C GLY A 51 15.79 -15.87 -1.92
N TYR A 52 15.71 -15.95 -0.59
CA TYR A 52 16.27 -17.04 0.19
C TYR A 52 15.17 -17.92 0.81
N GLN A 53 15.14 -19.19 0.41
CA GLN A 53 14.36 -20.24 1.07
C GLN A 53 15.31 -21.23 1.74
N LEU A 54 15.09 -21.50 3.04
CA LEU A 54 15.85 -22.49 3.79
C LEU A 54 15.24 -23.88 3.55
N ASP A 55 15.26 -24.33 2.29
CA ASP A 55 14.72 -25.63 1.86
C ASP A 55 15.74 -26.75 2.11
N THR A 56 15.97 -27.03 3.40
CA THR A 56 16.80 -28.17 3.78
C THR A 56 15.94 -29.15 4.56
N ASN A 57 15.88 -30.40 4.12
CA ASN A 57 15.20 -31.48 4.85
C ASN A 57 15.86 -31.78 6.22
N TRP A 58 16.97 -31.10 6.54
CA TRP A 58 17.90 -31.45 7.61
C TRP A 58 18.00 -30.39 8.70
N VAL A 59 17.79 -29.10 8.38
CA VAL A 59 17.75 -28.03 9.38
C VAL A 59 16.39 -27.35 9.38
N VAL A 60 15.63 -27.62 10.44
CA VAL A 60 14.40 -26.88 10.77
C VAL A 60 14.78 -25.80 11.77
N ALA A 61 14.84 -24.54 11.32
CA ALA A 61 14.91 -23.44 12.28
C ALA A 61 13.51 -23.26 12.87
N PRO A 62 13.34 -23.37 14.20
CA PRO A 62 12.02 -23.44 14.83
C PRO A 62 11.23 -22.13 14.75
N ARG A 63 11.88 -21.02 14.39
CA ARG A 63 11.31 -19.67 14.29
C ARG A 63 11.93 -18.95 13.10
N GLN A 64 11.11 -18.58 12.12
CA GLN A 64 11.53 -17.87 10.93
C GLN A 64 10.44 -16.87 10.52
N TYR A 65 10.87 -15.67 10.19
CA TYR A 65 10.02 -14.69 9.50
C TYR A 65 9.70 -15.18 8.09
N LYS A 66 8.48 -14.92 7.64
CA LYS A 66 8.06 -15.13 6.26
C LYS A 66 8.67 -14.06 5.36
N THR A 67 8.64 -14.29 4.06
CA THR A 67 9.04 -13.30 3.04
C THR A 67 8.40 -11.93 3.30
N THR A 68 7.09 -11.92 3.57
CA THR A 68 6.30 -10.71 3.83
C THR A 68 6.73 -9.94 5.08
N ASP A 69 7.25 -10.61 6.10
CA ASP A 69 7.75 -9.96 7.31
C ASP A 69 9.06 -9.22 7.03
N TRP A 70 9.91 -9.75 6.13
CA TRP A 70 11.12 -9.03 5.70
C TRP A 70 10.79 -7.72 4.98
N TYR A 71 9.76 -7.73 4.13
CA TYR A 71 9.24 -6.51 3.51
C TYR A 71 8.77 -5.50 4.56
N LEU A 72 8.04 -5.94 5.59
CA LEU A 72 7.55 -5.04 6.65
C LEU A 72 8.69 -4.46 7.47
N LEU A 73 9.67 -5.28 7.84
CA LEU A 73 10.86 -4.83 8.55
C LEU A 73 11.64 -3.80 7.72
N ALA A 74 11.85 -4.06 6.43
CA ALA A 74 12.55 -3.13 5.56
C ALA A 74 11.78 -1.82 5.35
N MET A 75 10.46 -1.88 5.16
CA MET A 75 9.61 -0.69 5.10
C MET A 75 9.75 0.14 6.37
N HIS A 76 9.69 -0.48 7.56
CA HIS A 76 9.93 0.20 8.83
C HIS A 76 11.30 0.87 8.89
N ARG A 77 12.37 0.19 8.44
CA ARG A 77 13.71 0.79 8.38
C ARG A 77 13.77 2.00 7.46
N PHE A 78 13.20 1.91 6.26
CA PHE A 78 13.18 3.01 5.31
C PHE A 78 12.38 4.20 5.83
N LEU A 79 11.21 3.95 6.44
CA LEU A 79 10.41 4.98 7.11
C LEU A 79 11.17 5.62 8.28
N SER A 80 11.86 4.82 9.11
CA SER A 80 12.66 5.34 10.21
C SER A 80 13.82 6.23 9.72
N LEU A 81 14.49 5.84 8.62
CA LEU A 81 15.53 6.65 8.00
C LEU A 81 14.98 7.93 7.34
N ALA A 82 13.74 7.89 6.87
CA ALA A 82 13.01 9.07 6.39
C ALA A 82 12.49 9.97 7.53
N GLY A 83 12.61 9.53 8.80
CA GLY A 83 12.11 10.27 9.96
C GLY A 83 10.59 10.17 10.17
N ALA A 84 9.92 9.19 9.54
CA ALA A 84 8.49 8.99 9.70
C ALA A 84 8.13 8.50 11.11
N THR A 85 6.99 8.95 11.63
CA THR A 85 6.44 8.60 12.94
C THR A 85 4.94 8.28 12.82
N GLY A 86 4.26 7.95 13.93
CA GLY A 86 2.80 7.70 13.92
C GLY A 86 2.38 6.24 13.68
N TYR A 87 3.33 5.31 13.72
CA TYR A 87 3.08 3.88 13.61
C TYR A 87 3.97 3.08 14.56
N ASP A 88 3.55 1.86 14.87
CA ASP A 88 4.33 0.85 15.57
C ASP A 88 4.36 -0.46 14.79
N LEU A 89 5.38 -1.27 15.05
CA LEU A 89 5.40 -2.68 14.68
C LEU A 89 5.09 -3.56 15.90
N LEU A 90 4.14 -4.48 15.71
CA LEU A 90 3.77 -5.48 16.69
C LEU A 90 4.26 -6.86 16.23
N THR A 91 4.71 -7.65 17.20
CA THR A 91 5.04 -9.08 17.03
C THR A 91 4.30 -9.86 18.11
N PRO A 92 3.46 -10.84 17.77
CA PRO A 92 2.84 -11.70 18.78
C PRO A 92 3.92 -12.50 19.56
N GLU A 93 3.71 -12.77 20.84
CA GLU A 93 4.70 -13.45 21.69
C GLU A 93 5.01 -14.90 21.24
N ASP A 94 4.06 -15.53 20.56
CA ASP A 94 4.05 -16.96 20.25
C ASP A 94 4.42 -17.30 18.79
N ARG A 95 4.61 -16.30 17.93
CA ARG A 95 4.91 -16.48 16.50
C ARG A 95 5.69 -15.31 15.91
N GLU A 96 6.54 -15.62 14.95
CA GLU A 96 7.33 -14.64 14.20
C GLU A 96 6.49 -14.07 13.05
N GLU A 97 5.56 -13.17 13.38
CA GLU A 97 4.76 -12.42 12.42
C GLU A 97 4.83 -10.94 12.76
N LEU A 98 5.03 -10.09 11.76
CA LEU A 98 5.04 -8.65 11.94
C LEU A 98 3.71 -8.05 11.48
N ALA A 99 3.24 -7.06 12.23
CA ALA A 99 2.12 -6.23 11.83
C ALA A 99 2.41 -4.76 12.14
N MET A 100 1.98 -3.87 11.24
CA MET A 100 2.00 -2.44 11.47
C MET A 100 0.65 -1.99 12.02
N VAL A 101 0.69 -1.09 12.99
CA VAL A 101 -0.49 -0.42 13.55
C VAL A 101 -0.24 1.08 13.61
N PHE A 102 -1.30 1.87 13.52
CA PHE A 102 -1.23 3.33 13.63
C PHE A 102 -1.80 3.76 14.98
N GLN A 103 -1.01 4.51 15.76
CA GLN A 103 -1.34 4.81 17.16
C GLN A 103 -2.52 5.79 17.31
N GLN A 104 -2.71 6.66 16.31
CA GLN A 104 -3.67 7.76 16.36
C GLN A 104 -5.07 7.37 15.88
N LEU A 105 -5.24 6.19 15.28
CA LEU A 105 -6.55 5.73 14.82
C LEU A 105 -7.44 5.34 16.00
N GLN A 106 -8.66 5.85 16.03
CA GLN A 106 -9.69 5.47 17.00
C GLN A 106 -10.14 4.02 16.81
N VAL A 107 -10.12 3.53 15.57
CA VAL A 107 -10.39 2.13 15.25
C VAL A 107 -9.06 1.46 14.89
N PRO A 108 -8.61 0.46 15.66
CA PRO A 108 -7.34 -0.18 15.40
C PRO A 108 -7.40 -0.94 14.08
N GLY A 109 -6.54 -0.55 13.14
CA GLY A 109 -6.27 -1.28 11.92
C GLY A 109 -4.95 -2.06 12.03
N VAL A 110 -4.94 -3.27 11.50
CA VAL A 110 -3.73 -4.12 11.46
C VAL A 110 -3.30 -4.25 10.02
N PHE A 111 -2.06 -3.89 9.72
CA PHE A 111 -1.54 -3.84 8.36
C PHE A 111 -0.37 -4.81 8.20
N GLN A 112 -0.40 -5.59 7.12
CA GLN A 112 0.62 -6.59 6.82
C GLN A 112 0.91 -6.65 5.33
N PHE A 113 2.08 -7.17 4.97
CA PHE A 113 2.33 -7.58 3.60
C PHE A 113 1.71 -8.95 3.32
N VAL A 114 1.15 -9.12 2.14
CA VAL A 114 0.72 -10.41 1.59
C VAL A 114 1.39 -10.62 0.24
N GLU A 115 1.76 -11.85 -0.08
CA GLU A 115 2.38 -12.16 -1.38
C GLU A 115 1.40 -11.92 -2.52
N ASN A 116 1.92 -11.41 -3.64
CA ASN A 116 1.16 -11.36 -4.88
C ASN A 116 1.24 -12.73 -5.59
N PRO A 117 0.12 -13.44 -5.76
CA PRO A 117 0.11 -14.74 -6.42
C PRO A 117 0.24 -14.66 -7.95
N GLY A 118 0.12 -13.45 -8.53
CA GLY A 118 0.23 -13.22 -9.97
C GLY A 118 1.66 -13.39 -10.49
N GLN A 119 1.80 -13.45 -11.82
CA GLN A 119 3.13 -13.59 -12.47
C GLN A 119 4.03 -12.39 -12.24
N ALA A 120 3.43 -11.26 -11.88
CA ALA A 120 4.13 -10.09 -11.40
C ALA A 120 4.99 -10.37 -10.15
N GLY A 121 4.68 -11.34 -9.30
CA GLY A 121 5.38 -11.49 -8.02
C GLY A 121 5.27 -10.23 -7.15
N GLY A 122 6.17 -10.04 -6.19
CA GLY A 122 6.13 -8.93 -5.22
C GLY A 122 5.10 -9.11 -4.11
N VAL A 123 4.77 -8.01 -3.42
CA VAL A 123 3.86 -8.04 -2.26
C VAL A 123 2.85 -6.90 -2.30
N TYR A 124 1.69 -7.10 -1.66
CA TYR A 124 0.73 -6.04 -1.38
C TYR A 124 0.76 -5.67 0.11
N PHE A 125 0.77 -4.37 0.40
CA PHE A 125 0.50 -3.89 1.75
C PHE A 125 -1.02 -3.81 1.97
N MET A 126 -1.53 -4.56 2.93
CA MET A 126 -2.96 -4.80 3.10
C MET A 126 -3.42 -4.49 4.52
N GLU A 127 -4.57 -3.83 4.66
CA GLU A 127 -5.29 -3.76 5.93
C GLU A 127 -6.09 -5.06 6.14
N MET A 128 -5.85 -5.74 7.25
CA MET A 128 -6.25 -7.13 7.44
C MET A 128 -7.73 -7.32 7.78
N GLY A 129 -8.41 -6.31 8.33
CA GLY A 129 -9.85 -6.37 8.62
C GLY A 129 -10.71 -6.26 7.37
N THR A 130 -10.35 -5.36 6.46
CA THR A 130 -11.09 -5.04 5.22
C THR A 130 -10.55 -5.74 3.98
N LYS A 131 -9.32 -6.28 4.06
CA LYS A 131 -8.57 -6.88 2.95
C LYS A 131 -8.26 -5.91 1.81
N GLN A 132 -8.25 -4.61 2.09
CA GLN A 132 -7.90 -3.59 1.13
C GLN A 132 -6.38 -3.57 0.89
N LYS A 133 -5.97 -3.80 -0.37
CA LYS A 133 -4.58 -3.79 -0.83
C LYS A 133 -4.15 -2.37 -1.19
N LEU A 134 -3.57 -1.65 -0.25
CA LEU A 134 -3.31 -0.22 -0.39
C LEU A 134 -2.25 0.10 -1.45
N PHE A 135 -1.21 -0.72 -1.54
CA PHE A 135 -0.20 -0.59 -2.58
C PHE A 135 0.47 -1.93 -2.90
N TYR A 136 1.10 -1.98 -4.06
CA TYR A 136 1.94 -3.07 -4.54
C TYR A 136 3.42 -2.65 -4.50
N TRP A 137 4.31 -3.52 -4.04
CA TRP A 137 5.76 -3.28 -4.02
C TRP A 137 6.55 -4.43 -4.66
N SER A 138 7.34 -4.10 -5.69
CA SER A 138 8.26 -5.00 -6.38
C SER A 138 9.71 -4.61 -6.16
N LEU A 139 10.50 -5.52 -5.59
CA LEU A 139 11.96 -5.32 -5.54
C LEU A 139 12.62 -5.55 -6.89
N GLU A 140 12.16 -6.57 -7.62
CA GLU A 140 12.70 -6.99 -8.91
C GLU A 140 12.47 -5.93 -10.00
N ARG A 141 11.25 -5.37 -10.04
CA ARG A 141 10.91 -4.30 -11.00
C ARG A 141 11.24 -2.89 -10.53
N GLN A 142 11.59 -2.74 -9.24
CA GLN A 142 11.77 -1.43 -8.60
C GLN A 142 10.53 -0.53 -8.77
N GLU A 143 9.37 -1.09 -8.47
CA GLU A 143 8.06 -0.43 -8.63
C GLU A 143 7.31 -0.35 -7.30
N LEU A 144 6.66 0.78 -7.06
CA LEU A 144 5.68 0.98 -6.00
C LEU A 144 4.42 1.60 -6.61
N LEU A 145 3.30 0.88 -6.58
CA LEU A 145 2.05 1.33 -7.22
C LEU A 145 0.97 1.43 -6.15
N PHE A 146 0.33 2.59 -6.03
CA PHE A 146 -0.78 2.79 -5.09
C PHE A 146 -2.12 2.43 -5.71
N ASN A 147 -3.05 1.99 -4.88
CA ASN A 147 -4.38 1.56 -5.30
C ASN A 147 -5.43 2.59 -4.82
N SER A 148 -5.88 3.46 -5.74
CA SER A 148 -6.96 4.43 -5.50
C SER A 148 -8.20 3.78 -4.91
N HIS A 149 -8.57 2.60 -5.40
CA HIS A 149 -9.76 1.92 -4.95
C HIS A 149 -9.61 1.53 -3.48
N ALA A 150 -8.52 0.85 -3.15
CA ALA A 150 -8.29 0.37 -1.78
C ALA A 150 -8.12 1.50 -0.78
N LEU A 151 -7.40 2.56 -1.16
CA LEU A 151 -7.18 3.75 -0.33
C LEU A 151 -8.49 4.50 -0.09
N THR A 152 -9.30 4.74 -1.12
CA THR A 152 -10.62 5.39 -0.95
C THR A 152 -11.54 4.55 -0.08
N SER A 153 -11.64 3.25 -0.36
CA SER A 153 -12.50 2.33 0.40
C SER A 153 -12.12 2.25 1.87
N LEU A 154 -10.82 2.27 2.19
CA LEU A 154 -10.37 2.19 3.57
C LEU A 154 -10.44 3.55 4.28
N LEU A 155 -9.83 4.58 3.70
CA LEU A 155 -9.58 5.84 4.39
C LEU A 155 -10.82 6.75 4.38
N VAL A 156 -11.55 6.78 3.26
CA VAL A 156 -12.72 7.66 3.09
C VAL A 156 -14.01 6.94 3.48
N ASP A 157 -14.34 5.81 2.86
CA ASP A 157 -15.62 5.12 3.11
C ASP A 157 -15.68 4.48 4.51
N ASN A 158 -14.59 3.82 4.92
CA ASN A 158 -14.57 3.09 6.19
C ASN A 158 -14.13 3.97 7.38
N TYR A 159 -12.90 4.51 7.35
CA TYR A 159 -12.32 5.18 8.52
C TYR A 159 -12.90 6.56 8.80
N LEU A 160 -13.24 7.36 7.78
CA LEU A 160 -13.78 8.71 7.98
C LEU A 160 -15.11 8.71 8.74
N SER A 161 -15.88 7.61 8.68
CA SER A 161 -17.10 7.45 9.49
C SER A 161 -16.84 7.16 10.98
N LYS A 162 -15.58 6.87 11.35
CA LYS A 162 -15.18 6.37 12.67
C LYS A 162 -14.05 7.18 13.32
N ASP A 163 -13.47 8.13 12.59
CA ASP A 163 -12.36 8.95 13.04
C ASP A 163 -12.38 10.33 12.35
N ILE A 164 -11.45 11.20 12.70
CA ILE A 164 -11.26 12.51 12.07
C ILE A 164 -10.25 12.45 10.92
N ALA A 165 -10.41 13.32 9.93
CA ALA A 165 -9.56 13.41 8.74
C ALA A 165 -8.06 13.49 9.10
N ASP A 166 -7.68 14.30 10.10
CA ASP A 166 -6.28 14.46 10.51
C ASP A 166 -5.62 13.16 11.00
N ASN A 167 -6.36 12.32 11.73
CA ASN A 167 -5.83 11.03 12.20
C ASN A 167 -5.65 10.04 11.03
N ILE A 168 -6.55 10.10 10.05
CA ILE A 168 -6.53 9.24 8.86
C ILE A 168 -5.39 9.67 7.93
N ARG A 169 -5.16 10.98 7.80
CA ARG A 169 -4.12 11.58 6.96
C ARG A 169 -2.71 11.09 7.29
N ILE A 170 -2.45 10.74 8.56
CA ILE A 170 -1.17 10.15 8.98
C ILE A 170 -0.82 8.90 8.16
N ILE A 171 -1.82 8.09 7.78
CA ILE A 171 -1.60 6.92 6.92
C ILE A 171 -1.16 7.36 5.53
N ALA A 172 -1.88 8.30 4.91
CA ALA A 172 -1.55 8.83 3.58
C ALA A 172 -0.15 9.47 3.56
N ASP A 173 0.20 10.25 4.58
CA ASP A 173 1.51 10.89 4.74
C ASP A 173 2.63 9.86 4.87
N LEU A 174 2.42 8.81 5.67
CA LEU A 174 3.38 7.72 5.82
C LEU A 174 3.59 6.98 4.50
N LEU A 175 2.52 6.71 3.76
CA LEU A 175 2.57 6.05 2.46
C LEU A 175 3.32 6.90 1.42
N ARG A 176 3.05 8.21 1.35
CA ARG A 176 3.79 9.14 0.49
C ARG A 176 5.26 9.23 0.88
N THR A 177 5.54 9.35 2.18
CA THR A 177 6.91 9.37 2.72
C THR A 177 7.67 8.12 2.30
N PHE A 178 7.03 6.95 2.36
CA PHE A 178 7.63 5.71 1.91
C PHE A 178 7.93 5.73 0.40
N GLY A 179 6.96 6.15 -0.43
CA GLY A 179 7.15 6.30 -1.87
C GLY A 179 8.30 7.24 -2.23
N HIS A 180 8.30 8.46 -1.67
CA HIS A 180 9.34 9.46 -1.93
C HIS A 180 10.72 8.96 -1.49
N TYR A 181 10.79 8.23 -0.38
CA TYR A 181 12.04 7.64 0.06
C TYR A 181 12.57 6.61 -0.93
N LEU A 182 11.72 5.71 -1.45
CA LEU A 182 12.13 4.72 -2.44
C LEU A 182 12.53 5.35 -3.77
N GLU A 183 11.77 6.33 -4.24
CA GLU A 183 12.05 7.08 -5.47
C GLU A 183 13.38 7.82 -5.38
N SER A 184 13.55 8.68 -4.38
CA SER A 184 14.73 9.54 -4.23
C SER A 184 16.01 8.78 -3.88
N THR A 185 15.91 7.69 -3.10
CA THR A 185 17.07 6.94 -2.62
C THR A 185 17.46 5.80 -3.56
N PHE A 186 16.49 5.13 -4.18
CA PHE A 186 16.74 3.91 -4.96
C PHE A 186 16.31 4.01 -6.43
N GLY A 187 15.71 5.13 -6.86
CA GLY A 187 15.25 5.33 -8.24
C GLY A 187 14.06 4.44 -8.60
N TYR A 188 13.20 4.11 -7.63
CA TYR A 188 11.99 3.35 -7.89
C TYR A 188 11.03 4.14 -8.77
N HIS A 189 10.33 3.45 -9.67
CA HIS A 189 9.14 4.01 -10.31
C HIS A 189 7.99 3.96 -9.30
N VAL A 190 7.50 5.13 -8.91
CA VAL A 190 6.39 5.25 -7.96
C VAL A 190 5.19 5.88 -8.67
N ASP A 191 4.06 5.17 -8.65
CA ASP A 191 2.75 5.72 -9.04
C ASP A 191 1.97 6.05 -7.77
N TYR A 192 2.10 7.31 -7.28
CA TYR A 192 1.39 7.82 -6.10
C TYR A 192 -0.13 7.81 -6.28
N ASN A 193 -0.61 7.81 -7.52
CA ASN A 193 -2.02 7.70 -7.87
C ASN A 193 -2.86 8.73 -7.09
N ILE A 194 -3.91 8.32 -6.37
CA ILE A 194 -4.75 9.20 -5.55
C ILE A 194 -4.01 10.01 -4.46
N LEU A 195 -2.76 9.64 -4.13
CA LEU A 195 -1.90 10.32 -3.16
C LEU A 195 -0.98 11.37 -3.80
N GLU A 196 -0.95 11.48 -5.12
CA GLU A 196 -0.13 12.48 -5.82
C GLU A 196 -0.53 13.89 -5.37
N THR A 197 0.41 14.82 -5.33
CA THR A 197 0.14 16.20 -4.90
C THR A 197 0.58 17.24 -5.91
N ALA A 198 1.31 16.85 -6.95
CA ALA A 198 1.74 17.77 -8.00
C ALA A 198 0.53 18.44 -8.71
N ASP A 199 0.56 19.77 -8.81
CA ASP A 199 -0.49 20.59 -9.44
C ASP A 199 -0.73 20.20 -10.92
N GLU A 200 0.30 19.77 -11.64
CA GLU A 200 0.19 19.31 -13.02
C GLU A 200 -0.41 17.91 -13.18
N TYR A 201 -0.60 17.17 -12.08
CA TYR A 201 -1.07 15.80 -12.16
C TYR A 201 -2.55 15.73 -12.54
N LEU A 202 -2.83 14.90 -13.55
CA LEU A 202 -4.18 14.63 -14.01
C LEU A 202 -4.58 13.23 -13.56
N TYR A 203 -5.52 13.16 -12.63
CA TYR A 203 -6.05 11.89 -12.16
C TYR A 203 -6.99 11.31 -13.22
N SER A 204 -6.50 10.31 -13.95
CA SER A 204 -7.30 9.60 -14.95
C SER A 204 -8.40 8.78 -14.30
N ILE A 205 -9.56 8.74 -14.96
CA ILE A 205 -10.77 8.12 -14.44
C ILE A 205 -11.14 6.86 -15.23
N THR A 206 -11.52 5.79 -14.54
CA THR A 206 -12.13 4.60 -15.14
C THR A 206 -13.60 4.89 -15.46
N GLN A 207 -13.93 4.96 -16.75
CA GLN A 207 -15.27 5.29 -17.23
C GLN A 207 -16.08 4.04 -17.55
N ASN A 208 -17.07 3.73 -16.70
CA ASN A 208 -18.02 2.63 -16.95
C ASN A 208 -19.36 3.10 -17.54
N GLY A 209 -19.56 4.41 -17.70
CA GLY A 209 -20.79 5.00 -18.21
C GLY A 209 -20.64 6.47 -18.60
N ILE A 210 -21.68 7.02 -19.23
CA ILE A 210 -21.71 8.43 -19.63
C ILE A 210 -21.91 9.30 -18.37
N SER A 211 -20.88 10.04 -17.99
CA SER A 211 -20.81 10.83 -16.76
C SER A 211 -21.62 12.15 -16.78
N GLU A 212 -22.51 12.35 -17.75
CA GLU A 212 -23.16 13.65 -17.99
C GLU A 212 -23.96 14.17 -16.78
N GLY A 213 -24.52 13.27 -15.95
CA GLY A 213 -25.23 13.66 -14.73
C GLY A 213 -24.36 13.83 -13.47
N MET A 214 -23.06 13.51 -13.52
CA MET A 214 -22.21 13.59 -12.32
C MET A 214 -22.04 15.04 -11.86
N LEU A 215 -21.83 15.95 -12.82
CA LEU A 215 -21.54 17.36 -12.56
C LEU A 215 -22.79 18.07 -12.06
N ASP A 216 -23.97 17.70 -12.59
CA ASP A 216 -25.25 18.21 -12.10
C ASP A 216 -25.48 17.82 -10.62
N ARG A 217 -25.16 16.59 -10.24
CA ARG A 217 -25.28 16.16 -8.84
C ARG A 217 -24.28 16.87 -7.93
N LEU A 218 -23.04 17.03 -8.37
CA LEU A 218 -22.05 17.81 -7.62
C LEU A 218 -22.47 19.27 -7.50
N PHE A 219 -23.06 19.84 -8.56
CA PHE A 219 -23.55 21.22 -8.57
C PHE A 219 -24.65 21.43 -7.53
N VAL A 220 -25.62 20.53 -7.45
CA VAL A 220 -26.69 20.56 -6.43
C VAL A 220 -26.09 20.49 -5.03
N LEU A 221 -25.17 19.54 -4.78
CA LEU A 221 -24.50 19.40 -3.48
C LEU A 221 -23.62 20.60 -3.13
N SER A 222 -23.01 21.24 -4.12
CA SER A 222 -22.22 22.45 -3.94
C SER A 222 -23.09 23.65 -3.54
N ALA A 223 -24.30 23.75 -4.08
CA ALA A 223 -25.22 24.83 -3.73
C ALA A 223 -25.79 24.71 -2.31
N GLU A 224 -25.84 23.49 -1.77
CA GLU A 224 -26.17 23.22 -0.37
C GLU A 224 -24.96 23.41 0.57
N SER A 225 -23.76 23.53 0.01
CA SER A 225 -22.53 23.89 0.71
C SER A 225 -22.19 25.37 0.48
N ASN A 226 -21.10 25.86 1.10
CA ASN A 226 -20.66 27.24 0.91
C ASN A 226 -19.69 27.39 -0.29
N TYR A 227 -19.59 26.38 -1.16
CA TYR A 227 -18.65 26.35 -2.28
C TYR A 227 -19.38 26.45 -3.62
N PHE A 228 -18.86 27.28 -4.52
CA PHE A 228 -19.50 27.52 -5.82
C PHE A 228 -18.73 26.84 -6.94
N MET A 229 -19.44 26.04 -7.74
CA MET A 229 -18.92 25.57 -9.02
C MET A 229 -18.96 26.67 -10.08
N GLN A 230 -17.90 26.72 -10.88
CA GLN A 230 -17.76 27.59 -12.04
C GLN A 230 -17.53 26.73 -13.28
N ALA A 231 -18.20 27.07 -14.37
CA ALA A 231 -17.96 26.41 -15.65
C ALA A 231 -16.57 26.79 -16.18
N ILE A 232 -15.82 25.79 -16.64
CA ILE A 232 -14.56 25.97 -17.37
C ILE A 232 -14.69 25.32 -18.75
N THR A 233 -13.67 25.48 -19.59
CA THR A 233 -13.63 24.77 -20.87
C THR A 233 -13.72 23.26 -20.64
N ASN A 234 -14.71 22.62 -21.26
CA ASN A 234 -14.93 21.17 -21.18
C ASN A 234 -15.11 20.62 -19.75
N GLY A 235 -15.59 21.40 -18.79
CA GLY A 235 -15.73 20.93 -17.42
C GLY A 235 -16.23 21.96 -16.43
N ALA A 236 -15.93 21.71 -15.15
CA ALA A 236 -16.21 22.61 -14.05
C ALA A 236 -15.03 22.68 -13.08
N ALA A 237 -14.89 23.83 -12.42
CA ALA A 237 -13.95 24.07 -11.35
C ALA A 237 -14.69 24.52 -10.09
N MET A 238 -14.07 24.32 -8.93
CA MET A 238 -14.56 24.77 -7.64
C MET A 238 -13.38 25.31 -6.84
N ILE A 239 -13.52 26.52 -6.30
CA ILE A 239 -12.56 27.09 -5.36
C ILE A 239 -13.02 26.69 -3.96
N LEU A 240 -12.14 25.99 -3.26
CA LEU A 240 -12.30 25.50 -1.91
C LEU A 240 -11.57 26.42 -0.92
N ASP A 241 -11.54 26.03 0.36
CA ASP A 241 -10.80 26.80 1.36
C ASP A 241 -9.29 26.74 1.08
N ARG A 242 -8.56 27.73 1.61
CA ARG A 242 -7.09 27.86 1.46
C ARG A 242 -6.63 27.99 0.00
N ASP A 243 -7.45 28.62 -0.84
CA ASP A 243 -7.17 28.88 -2.26
C ASP A 243 -6.91 27.61 -3.08
N VAL A 244 -7.46 26.47 -2.65
CA VAL A 244 -7.38 25.19 -3.38
C VAL A 244 -8.44 25.16 -4.47
N GLU A 245 -8.02 24.93 -5.72
CA GLU A 245 -8.92 24.77 -6.86
C GLU A 245 -9.03 23.30 -7.25
N MET A 246 -10.24 22.77 -7.23
CA MET A 246 -10.56 21.45 -7.74
C MET A 246 -11.16 21.58 -9.14
N ARG A 247 -10.66 20.82 -10.12
CA ARG A 247 -11.18 20.78 -11.50
C ARG A 247 -11.63 19.38 -11.89
N ILE A 248 -12.73 19.34 -12.65
CA ILE A 248 -13.25 18.14 -13.30
C ILE A 248 -13.51 18.51 -14.75
N PHE A 249 -12.76 17.92 -15.68
CA PHE A 249 -12.85 18.27 -17.10
C PHE A 249 -12.53 17.07 -17.98
N TYR A 250 -12.74 17.22 -19.28
CA TYR A 250 -12.38 16.21 -20.25
C TYR A 250 -11.57 16.75 -21.42
N ASP A 251 -10.72 15.87 -21.94
CA ASP A 251 -10.08 15.99 -23.24
C ASP A 251 -10.82 15.17 -24.31
N GLN A 252 -10.73 15.62 -25.57
CA GLN A 252 -11.34 14.90 -26.68
C GLN A 252 -10.47 13.70 -27.05
N ASN A 253 -11.00 12.50 -26.85
CA ASN A 253 -10.30 11.26 -27.16
C ASN A 253 -11.24 10.27 -27.87
N PRO A 254 -11.09 10.03 -29.18
CA PRO A 254 -11.94 9.10 -29.95
C PRO A 254 -11.88 7.63 -29.50
N GLN A 255 -10.92 7.28 -28.64
CA GLN A 255 -10.80 5.93 -28.06
C GLN A 255 -11.50 5.82 -26.70
N ALA A 256 -11.86 6.94 -26.07
CA ALA A 256 -12.55 6.97 -24.79
C ALA A 256 -14.07 6.80 -24.97
N LEU A 257 -14.76 6.42 -23.89
CA LEU A 257 -16.20 6.25 -23.89
C LEU A 257 -16.89 7.60 -24.14
N GLY A 258 -17.67 7.70 -25.22
CA GLY A 258 -18.34 8.95 -25.59
C GLY A 258 -17.39 10.03 -26.10
N ASP A 259 -16.23 9.64 -26.65
CA ASP A 259 -15.19 10.50 -27.23
C ASP A 259 -14.56 11.50 -26.23
N LYS A 260 -14.72 11.26 -24.93
CA LYS A 260 -14.29 12.17 -23.84
C LYS A 260 -13.47 11.41 -22.80
N GLU A 261 -12.22 11.80 -22.63
CA GLU A 261 -11.38 11.31 -21.53
C GLU A 261 -11.47 12.28 -20.36
N TRP A 262 -12.01 11.83 -19.24
CA TRP A 262 -12.29 12.65 -18.07
C TRP A 262 -11.14 12.56 -17.07
N HIS A 263 -10.84 13.69 -16.45
CA HIS A 263 -9.79 13.86 -15.47
C HIS A 263 -10.27 14.67 -14.27
N PHE A 264 -9.69 14.36 -13.11
CA PHE A 264 -9.65 15.29 -11.99
C PHE A 264 -8.30 15.99 -11.94
N GLN A 265 -8.29 17.19 -11.36
CA GLN A 265 -7.08 17.94 -11.06
C GLN A 265 -7.29 18.72 -9.76
N VAL A 266 -6.24 18.77 -8.94
CA VAL A 266 -6.18 19.59 -7.73
C VAL A 266 -5.06 20.60 -7.92
N LEU A 267 -5.31 21.85 -7.58
CA LEU A 267 -4.36 22.94 -7.66
C LEU A 267 -4.31 23.66 -6.33
N ASP A 268 -3.16 23.69 -5.68
CA ASP A 268 -2.95 24.44 -4.44
C ASP A 268 -1.76 25.42 -4.52
N GLY A 269 -0.99 25.37 -5.62
CA GLY A 269 0.18 26.20 -5.85
C GLY A 269 1.39 25.84 -5.00
N GLN A 270 1.34 24.77 -4.21
CA GLN A 270 2.38 24.31 -3.30
C GLN A 270 2.71 22.81 -3.46
N ASP A 271 2.02 22.12 -4.37
CA ASP A 271 2.13 20.67 -4.61
C ASP A 271 1.92 19.86 -3.33
N SER A 272 0.95 20.23 -2.49
CA SER A 272 0.81 19.71 -1.13
C SER A 272 -0.48 18.95 -0.84
N ILE A 273 -1.52 19.15 -1.65
CA ILE A 273 -2.86 18.59 -1.45
C ILE A 273 -3.19 17.60 -2.56
N SER A 274 -3.50 16.37 -2.17
CA SER A 274 -3.90 15.30 -3.07
C SER A 274 -5.42 15.26 -3.28
N TRP A 275 -5.87 14.49 -4.29
CA TRP A 275 -7.30 14.17 -4.40
C TRP A 275 -7.83 13.45 -3.14
N LEU A 276 -7.03 12.57 -2.53
CA LEU A 276 -7.42 11.94 -1.27
C LEU A 276 -7.68 12.98 -0.17
N ASP A 277 -6.84 14.02 -0.06
CA ASP A 277 -7.03 15.10 0.90
C ASP A 277 -8.34 15.85 0.67
N ILE A 278 -8.71 16.10 -0.60
CA ILE A 278 -10.00 16.68 -0.95
C ILE A 278 -11.16 15.80 -0.45
N LEU A 279 -11.08 14.48 -0.64
CA LEU A 279 -12.12 13.56 -0.17
C LEU A 279 -12.23 13.49 1.36
N LEU A 280 -11.13 13.69 2.08
CA LEU A 280 -11.08 13.69 3.54
C LEU A 280 -11.58 15.01 4.15
N ASP A 281 -11.22 16.16 3.56
CA ASP A 281 -11.53 17.48 4.11
C ASP A 281 -12.94 17.96 3.74
N TYR A 282 -13.45 17.56 2.57
CA TYR A 282 -14.72 18.07 2.03
C TYR A 282 -15.76 16.95 1.92
N ASN A 283 -16.48 16.71 3.02
CA ASN A 283 -17.48 15.63 3.14
C ASN A 283 -18.48 15.54 2.00
N PHE A 284 -18.93 16.68 1.43
CA PHE A 284 -19.88 16.67 0.32
C PHE A 284 -19.24 16.14 -0.98
N ILE A 285 -17.95 16.44 -1.22
CA ILE A 285 -17.18 15.90 -2.34
C ILE A 285 -16.90 14.42 -2.11
N GLY A 286 -16.47 14.05 -0.90
CA GLY A 286 -16.29 12.65 -0.51
C GLY A 286 -17.54 11.81 -0.74
N SER A 287 -18.69 12.30 -0.25
CA SER A 287 -19.99 11.62 -0.42
C SER A 287 -20.42 11.52 -1.88
N TRP A 288 -20.24 12.59 -2.65
CA TRP A 288 -20.50 12.58 -4.09
C TRP A 288 -19.61 11.57 -4.83
N TYR A 289 -18.31 11.60 -4.57
CA TYR A 289 -17.34 10.72 -5.21
C TYR A 289 -17.66 9.25 -4.92
N LEU A 290 -17.96 8.90 -3.66
CA LEU A 290 -18.35 7.54 -3.27
C LEU A 290 -19.64 7.08 -3.96
N ASN A 291 -20.65 7.96 -4.08
CA ASN A 291 -21.90 7.64 -4.77
C ASN A 291 -21.71 7.45 -6.28
N GLU A 292 -20.84 8.25 -6.90
CA GLU A 292 -20.56 8.20 -8.33
C GLU A 292 -19.45 7.23 -8.72
N ARG A 293 -18.79 6.62 -7.74
CA ARG A 293 -17.54 5.87 -7.91
C ARG A 293 -17.59 4.82 -9.00
N HIS A 294 -18.72 4.12 -9.15
CA HIS A 294 -18.87 3.13 -10.22
C HIS A 294 -18.67 3.72 -11.62
N ASN A 295 -18.94 5.01 -11.81
CA ASN A 295 -18.81 5.70 -13.09
C ASN A 295 -17.48 6.45 -13.24
N ILE A 296 -16.88 6.88 -12.13
CA ILE A 296 -15.80 7.88 -12.10
C ILE A 296 -14.66 7.62 -11.10
N GLU A 297 -14.40 6.36 -10.81
CA GLU A 297 -13.27 5.99 -9.97
C GLU A 297 -11.93 6.35 -10.63
N ILE A 298 -11.02 6.96 -9.87
CA ILE A 298 -9.63 7.16 -10.30
C ILE A 298 -9.02 5.81 -10.67
N ALA A 299 -8.46 5.71 -11.87
CA ALA A 299 -7.90 4.47 -12.38
C ALA A 299 -6.64 4.07 -11.60
N SER A 300 -6.56 2.78 -11.26
CA SER A 300 -5.35 2.13 -10.74
C SER A 300 -4.85 1.09 -11.75
N ASN A 301 -3.65 0.57 -11.54
CA ASN A 301 -3.10 -0.51 -12.36
C ASN A 301 -3.92 -1.81 -12.22
N GLN A 302 -4.87 -2.02 -13.13
CA GLN A 302 -5.79 -3.16 -13.11
C GLN A 302 -5.06 -4.51 -13.20
N ILE A 303 -4.00 -4.62 -14.01
CA ILE A 303 -3.22 -5.86 -14.13
C ILE A 303 -2.67 -6.26 -12.77
N ILE A 304 -2.11 -5.31 -12.03
CA ILE A 304 -1.51 -5.57 -10.72
C ILE A 304 -2.58 -5.81 -9.66
N PHE A 305 -3.72 -5.12 -9.67
CA PHE A 305 -4.68 -5.20 -8.56
C PHE A 305 -5.83 -6.20 -8.78
N ASP A 306 -6.18 -6.53 -10.03
CA ASP A 306 -7.28 -7.44 -10.39
C ASP A 306 -6.83 -8.90 -10.53
N GLU A 307 -5.59 -9.16 -10.98
CA GLU A 307 -5.03 -10.52 -11.07
C GLU A 307 -4.86 -11.22 -9.70
N GLY A 308 -4.99 -10.47 -8.61
CA GLY A 308 -4.83 -10.96 -7.24
C GLY A 308 -6.12 -11.29 -6.50
N THR A 309 -7.24 -11.58 -7.17
CA THR A 309 -8.47 -12.02 -6.48
C THR A 309 -8.22 -13.36 -5.78
N LEU A 310 -7.89 -13.30 -4.48
CA LEU A 310 -7.81 -14.46 -3.61
C LEU A 310 -9.17 -15.16 -3.64
N THR A 311 -9.20 -16.41 -4.10
CA THR A 311 -10.36 -17.28 -3.85
C THR A 311 -10.38 -17.55 -2.34
N VAL A 312 -11.17 -16.76 -1.62
CA VAL A 312 -11.34 -16.91 -0.17
C VAL A 312 -12.08 -18.23 0.08
N LYS A 313 -11.36 -19.26 0.54
CA LYS A 313 -11.98 -20.26 1.41
C LYS A 313 -12.19 -19.55 2.75
N SER A 314 -13.44 -19.37 3.13
CA SER A 314 -13.81 -18.84 4.44
C SER A 314 -13.32 -19.81 5.53
N GLU A 315 -12.11 -19.60 6.04
CA GLU A 315 -11.73 -20.17 7.33
C GLU A 315 -12.30 -19.25 8.41
N VAL A 316 -13.28 -19.78 9.12
CA VAL A 316 -13.83 -19.17 10.32
C VAL A 316 -12.71 -19.12 11.35
N VAL A 317 -12.12 -17.95 11.55
CA VAL A 317 -11.21 -17.71 12.67
C VAL A 317 -12.06 -17.67 13.93
N ASN A 318 -12.17 -18.81 14.61
CA ASN A 318 -12.69 -18.87 15.97
C ASN A 318 -11.64 -18.30 16.92
N VAL A 319 -11.86 -17.08 17.40
CA VAL A 319 -11.09 -16.51 18.50
C VAL A 319 -11.55 -17.20 19.79
N GLU A 320 -10.80 -18.22 20.23
CA GLU A 320 -11.02 -18.82 21.54
C GLU A 320 -10.46 -17.87 22.62
N ILE A 321 -11.36 -17.17 23.31
CA ILE A 321 -11.00 -16.39 24.50
C ILE A 321 -10.79 -17.40 25.65
N LEU A 322 -9.53 -17.72 25.94
CA LEU A 322 -9.18 -18.55 27.09
C LEU A 322 -9.48 -17.79 28.39
N GLN A 323 -10.59 -18.12 29.05
CA GLN A 323 -10.84 -17.66 30.41
C GLN A 323 -9.93 -18.40 31.40
N PRO A 324 -9.41 -17.73 32.45
CA PRO A 324 -8.57 -18.35 33.45
C PRO A 324 -9.34 -19.43 34.22
N ARG A 325 -8.72 -20.61 34.36
CA ARG A 325 -9.25 -21.70 35.18
C ARG A 325 -9.35 -21.23 36.63
N SER A 326 -10.56 -21.26 37.17
CA SER A 326 -10.81 -21.11 38.61
C SER A 326 -10.08 -22.22 39.36
N VAL A 327 -9.31 -21.84 40.39
CA VAL A 327 -8.78 -22.77 41.40
C VAL A 327 -9.80 -22.88 42.53
#